data_AF-A0A9K3DI79-F1
#
_entry.id   AF-A0A9K3DI79-F1
#
_cell.length_a   1.000
_cell.length_b   1.000
_cell.length_c   1.000
_cell.angle_alpha   90.00
_cell.angle_beta   90.00
_cell.angle_gamma   90.00
#
_symmetry.space_group_name_H-M   'P 1'
#
loop_
_entity.id
_entity.type
_entity.pdbx_description
1 polymer ?
#
loop_
_entity_poly.entity_id
_entity_poly.type
_entity_poly.pdbx_seq_one_letter_code
_entity_poly.pdbx_strand_id
1 'polypeptide(L)'
;MVSTKKKVTNACLLHSGVKFLKENLRKLEDENEEHMPIGFEVALPSLIDIARKLKIEIPNDTPALKEIYARQKLKLTTIPMEVVHKVPTSLLYSLEGMADLEWEKLLKLQCKDGSFLFSPSSTAFALMNTKDEKCLQYLTNIVTKFNGGVPNVYPVDLFEHIWVVDRLQRLGISRYFESEIKDCVEYIYKYWTKNGICWAKNANVQDIDDTAMGFRVLRMHGYEITPDVFRQFEKDGQFVCFAGQSTQAVTGMFDLYRASQVLFPGEKILEDAKKFSYDYLKKKQLKNELLDKWIIAKDLPGEVGYAINIPWYASLPRLETRYYLEQYGGEDDVWIGKTLYRYYS
;
A
#
# COMPACT_ATOMS: atom_id res chain seq x y z
N MET A 1 0.94 -22.57 -10.56
CA MET A 1 0.30 -23.91 -10.43
C MET A 1 -1.17 -23.91 -10.83
N VAL A 2 -2.07 -23.25 -10.11
CA VAL A 2 -3.52 -23.21 -10.44
C VAL A 2 -3.76 -22.76 -11.88
N SER A 3 -3.15 -21.64 -12.30
CA SER A 3 -3.24 -21.14 -13.68
C SER A 3 -2.66 -22.14 -14.70
N THR A 4 -1.47 -22.69 -14.43
CA THR A 4 -0.79 -23.68 -15.29
C THR A 4 -1.63 -24.95 -15.49
N LYS A 5 -2.28 -25.44 -14.43
CA LYS A 5 -3.15 -26.62 -14.47
C LYS A 5 -4.40 -26.37 -15.30
N LYS A 6 -5.02 -25.18 -15.19
CA LYS A 6 -6.17 -24.78 -16.00
C LYS A 6 -5.84 -24.71 -17.50
N LYS A 7 -4.64 -24.24 -17.85
CA LYS A 7 -4.21 -24.11 -19.26
C LYS A 7 -3.60 -25.38 -19.85
N VAL A 8 -3.30 -26.42 -19.04
CA VAL A 8 -2.61 -27.66 -19.46
C VAL A 8 -1.25 -27.37 -20.13
N THR A 9 -0.58 -26.29 -19.73
CA THR A 9 0.53 -25.74 -20.53
C THR A 9 1.94 -26.17 -20.12
N ASN A 10 2.15 -26.76 -18.93
CA ASN A 10 3.48 -27.25 -18.53
C ASN A 10 3.45 -28.17 -17.27
N ALA A 11 3.63 -29.49 -17.45
CA ALA A 11 3.62 -30.46 -16.35
C ALA A 11 4.84 -30.34 -15.42
N CYS A 12 6.01 -29.98 -15.95
CA CYS A 12 7.25 -29.85 -15.19
C CYS A 12 7.16 -28.69 -14.18
N LEU A 13 6.69 -27.51 -14.62
CA LEU A 13 6.49 -26.37 -13.72
C LEU A 13 5.44 -26.64 -12.63
N LEU A 14 4.39 -27.40 -12.96
CA LEU A 14 3.40 -27.81 -11.98
C LEU A 14 4.02 -28.71 -10.89
N HIS A 15 4.81 -29.72 -11.30
CA HIS A 15 5.46 -30.63 -10.37
C HIS A 15 6.42 -29.89 -9.42
N SER A 16 7.29 -29.04 -9.97
CA SER A 16 8.25 -28.26 -9.17
C SER A 16 7.56 -27.33 -8.17
N GLY A 17 6.46 -26.66 -8.58
CA GLY A 17 5.69 -25.81 -7.68
C GLY A 17 5.01 -26.58 -6.54
N VAL A 18 4.46 -27.77 -6.82
CA VAL A 18 3.82 -28.61 -5.80
C VAL A 18 4.88 -29.10 -4.80
N LYS A 19 6.04 -29.53 -5.30
CA LYS A 19 7.17 -29.93 -4.45
C LYS A 19 7.59 -28.79 -3.52
N PHE A 20 7.78 -27.58 -4.06
CA PHE A 20 8.12 -26.39 -3.26
C PHE A 20 7.10 -26.13 -2.14
N LEU A 21 5.80 -26.17 -2.43
CA LEU A 21 4.78 -26.01 -1.40
C LEU A 21 4.87 -27.10 -0.33
N LYS A 22 4.98 -28.38 -0.74
CA LYS A 22 5.07 -29.51 0.20
C LYS A 22 6.26 -29.36 1.16
N GLU A 23 7.39 -28.85 0.68
CA GLU A 23 8.61 -28.67 1.49
C GLU A 23 8.58 -27.46 2.42
N ASN A 24 7.82 -26.41 2.08
CA ASN A 24 7.90 -25.12 2.77
C ASN A 24 6.63 -24.72 3.54
N LEU A 25 5.48 -25.36 3.31
CA LEU A 25 4.20 -24.92 3.91
C LEU A 25 4.21 -24.89 5.44
N ARG A 26 4.92 -25.82 6.08
CA ARG A 26 5.07 -25.85 7.55
C ARG A 26 5.84 -24.66 8.12
N LYS A 27 6.68 -24.01 7.33
CA LYS A 27 7.50 -22.86 7.76
C LYS A 27 6.68 -21.58 7.93
N LEU A 28 5.43 -21.56 7.44
CA LEU A 28 4.53 -20.42 7.65
C LEU A 28 4.24 -20.16 9.13
N GLU A 29 4.43 -21.16 10.01
CA GLU A 29 4.25 -21.03 11.47
C GLU A 29 5.34 -20.17 12.11
N ASP A 30 6.51 -20.05 11.46
CA ASP A 30 7.67 -19.36 11.99
C ASP A 30 7.79 -17.90 11.48
N GLU A 31 6.89 -17.48 10.59
CA GLU A 31 6.97 -16.19 9.91
C GLU A 31 6.36 -15.05 10.73
N ASN A 32 6.95 -13.86 10.60
CA ASN A 32 6.46 -12.66 11.27
C ASN A 32 5.14 -12.17 10.61
N GLU A 33 4.08 -12.10 11.41
CA GLU A 33 2.76 -11.63 10.96
C GLU A 33 2.76 -10.18 10.46
N GLU A 34 3.66 -9.33 10.96
CA GLU A 34 3.70 -7.92 10.61
C GLU A 34 4.01 -7.73 9.12
N HIS A 35 4.89 -8.56 8.57
CA HIS A 35 5.28 -8.55 7.15
C HIS A 35 4.40 -9.45 6.27
N MET A 36 3.31 -9.99 6.82
CA MET A 36 2.38 -10.81 6.04
C MET A 36 1.80 -9.98 4.88
N PRO A 37 1.85 -10.49 3.62
CA PRO A 37 1.35 -9.75 2.47
C PRO A 37 -0.14 -9.37 2.61
N ILE A 38 -0.51 -8.28 1.93
CA ILE A 38 -1.86 -7.71 2.01
C ILE A 38 -2.90 -8.74 1.58
N GLY A 39 -3.85 -9.05 2.48
CA GLY A 39 -4.94 -9.97 2.19
C GLY A 39 -4.51 -11.44 2.07
N PHE A 40 -3.28 -11.79 2.46
CA PHE A 40 -2.76 -13.17 2.38
C PHE A 40 -3.66 -14.16 3.13
N GLU A 41 -4.14 -13.78 4.32
CA GLU A 41 -5.07 -14.54 5.15
C GLU A 41 -6.40 -14.85 4.47
N VAL A 42 -6.77 -14.12 3.41
CA VAL A 42 -7.98 -14.36 2.62
C VAL A 42 -7.65 -15.01 1.28
N ALA A 43 -6.58 -14.56 0.61
CA ALA A 43 -6.21 -15.01 -0.73
C ALA A 43 -5.62 -16.43 -0.73
N LEU A 44 -4.75 -16.77 0.24
CA LEU A 44 -4.10 -18.08 0.26
C LEU A 44 -5.12 -19.22 0.42
N PRO A 45 -6.04 -19.21 1.39
CA PRO A 45 -7.01 -20.31 1.53
C PRO A 45 -7.93 -20.44 0.31
N SER A 46 -8.36 -19.31 -0.27
CA SER A 46 -9.16 -19.29 -1.50
C SER A 46 -8.41 -19.93 -2.68
N LEU A 47 -7.10 -19.67 -2.82
CA LEU A 47 -6.26 -20.31 -3.84
C LEU A 47 -6.06 -21.81 -3.60
N ILE A 48 -5.92 -22.22 -2.33
CA ILE A 48 -5.81 -23.64 -1.95
C ILE A 48 -7.10 -24.38 -2.30
N ASP A 49 -8.27 -23.81 -2.03
CA ASP A 49 -9.56 -24.41 -2.37
C ASP A 49 -9.73 -24.58 -3.88
N ILE A 50 -9.30 -23.59 -4.67
CA ILE A 50 -9.28 -23.71 -6.14
C ILE A 50 -8.31 -24.82 -6.58
N ALA A 51 -7.13 -24.89 -5.97
CA ALA A 51 -6.13 -25.92 -6.29
C ALA A 51 -6.67 -27.34 -6.00
N ARG A 52 -7.34 -27.53 -4.86
CA ARG A 52 -8.00 -28.79 -4.49
C ARG A 52 -9.10 -29.17 -5.48
N LYS A 53 -9.95 -28.23 -5.89
CA LYS A 53 -10.96 -28.45 -6.95
C LYS A 53 -10.35 -28.90 -8.28
N LEU A 54 -9.12 -28.45 -8.57
CA LEU A 54 -8.35 -28.85 -9.76
C LEU A 54 -7.52 -30.14 -9.57
N LYS A 55 -7.73 -30.86 -8.46
CA LYS A 55 -7.00 -32.08 -8.09
C LYS A 55 -5.49 -31.88 -8.02
N ILE A 56 -5.04 -30.70 -7.55
CA ILE A 56 -3.64 -30.45 -7.20
C ILE A 56 -3.44 -30.92 -5.76
N GLU A 57 -2.48 -31.81 -5.53
CA GLU A 57 -2.17 -32.34 -4.20
C GLU A 57 -1.46 -31.28 -3.33
N ILE A 58 -2.22 -30.68 -2.42
CA ILE A 58 -1.70 -29.80 -1.36
C ILE A 58 -1.78 -30.56 -0.03
N PRO A 59 -0.75 -30.51 0.84
CA PRO A 59 -0.84 -31.08 2.18
C PRO A 59 -2.07 -30.57 2.93
N ASN A 60 -2.90 -31.46 3.46
CA ASN A 60 -4.21 -31.09 4.01
C ASN A 60 -4.17 -30.64 5.49
N ASP A 61 -3.09 -30.94 6.23
CA ASP A 61 -3.12 -30.97 7.69
C ASP A 61 -1.88 -30.38 8.38
N THR A 62 -1.36 -29.25 7.89
CA THR A 62 -0.39 -28.48 8.69
C THR A 62 -1.13 -27.59 9.69
N PRO A 63 -0.61 -27.41 10.92
CA PRO A 63 -1.13 -26.42 11.86
C PRO A 63 -1.23 -25.02 11.23
N ALA A 64 -0.21 -24.61 10.45
CA ALA A 64 -0.20 -23.37 9.67
C ALA A 64 -1.45 -23.19 8.79
N LEU A 65 -1.90 -24.25 8.10
CA LEU A 65 -3.09 -24.18 7.26
C LEU A 65 -4.36 -24.05 8.11
N LYS A 66 -4.48 -24.81 9.21
CA LYS A 66 -5.65 -24.71 10.09
C LYS A 66 -5.80 -23.30 10.64
N GLU A 67 -4.69 -22.70 11.02
CA GLU A 67 -4.65 -21.34 11.52
C GLU A 67 -5.05 -20.31 10.46
N ILE A 68 -4.51 -20.37 9.24
CA ILE A 68 -4.85 -19.39 8.20
C ILE A 68 -6.32 -19.47 7.77
N TYR A 69 -6.92 -20.67 7.73
CA TYR A 69 -8.36 -20.80 7.49
C TYR A 69 -9.20 -20.24 8.66
N ALA A 70 -8.73 -20.36 9.91
CA ALA A 70 -9.39 -19.74 11.06
C ALA A 70 -9.34 -18.20 10.97
N ARG A 71 -8.19 -17.64 10.60
CA ARG A 71 -8.01 -16.19 10.34
C ARG A 71 -8.90 -15.72 9.19
N GLN A 72 -8.97 -16.46 8.09
CA GLN A 72 -9.87 -16.16 6.98
C GLN A 72 -11.32 -16.05 7.45
N LYS A 73 -11.81 -17.06 8.18
CA LYS A 73 -13.18 -17.10 8.67
C LYS A 73 -13.48 -15.90 9.56
N LEU A 74 -12.60 -15.59 10.50
CA LEU A 74 -12.73 -14.40 11.35
C LEU A 74 -12.76 -13.12 10.50
N LYS A 75 -11.81 -12.97 9.58
CA LYS A 75 -11.71 -11.78 8.73
C LYS A 75 -12.98 -11.57 7.90
N LEU A 76 -13.48 -12.61 7.24
CA LEU A 76 -14.69 -12.53 6.42
C LEU A 76 -15.92 -12.12 7.25
N THR A 77 -16.04 -12.54 8.51
CA THR A 77 -17.15 -12.10 9.39
C THR A 77 -17.08 -10.63 9.79
N THR A 78 -15.89 -10.03 9.77
CA THR A 78 -15.69 -8.61 10.10
C THR A 78 -15.84 -7.67 8.91
N ILE A 79 -15.87 -8.21 7.68
CA ILE A 79 -16.00 -7.40 6.47
C ILE A 79 -17.43 -6.84 6.41
N PRO A 80 -17.61 -5.51 6.39
CA PRO A 80 -18.92 -4.91 6.27
C PRO A 80 -19.39 -5.00 4.82
N MET A 81 -19.93 -6.15 4.40
CA MET A 81 -20.35 -6.40 3.02
C MET A 81 -21.37 -5.37 2.50
N GLU A 82 -22.20 -4.83 3.39
CA GLU A 82 -23.11 -3.73 3.08
C GLU A 82 -22.41 -2.43 2.68
N VAL A 83 -21.19 -2.19 3.19
CA VAL A 83 -20.37 -1.01 2.89
C VAL A 83 -19.56 -1.23 1.61
N VAL A 84 -19.00 -2.43 1.43
CA VAL A 84 -18.18 -2.83 0.25
C VAL A 84 -18.90 -2.55 -1.08
N HIS A 85 -20.23 -2.75 -1.11
CA HIS A 85 -21.04 -2.56 -2.31
C HIS A 85 -21.56 -1.13 -2.50
N LYS A 86 -21.39 -0.23 -1.52
CA LYS A 86 -21.98 1.12 -1.53
C LYS A 86 -20.95 2.22 -1.73
N VAL A 87 -19.75 2.07 -1.16
CA VAL A 87 -18.71 3.10 -1.20
C VAL A 87 -17.35 2.49 -1.54
N PRO A 88 -16.47 3.24 -2.23
CA PRO A 88 -15.10 2.80 -2.46
C PRO A 88 -14.36 2.62 -1.14
N THR A 89 -13.74 1.45 -0.95
CA THR A 89 -12.91 1.14 0.22
C THR A 89 -11.67 0.35 -0.21
N SER A 90 -10.68 0.22 0.67
CA SER A 90 -9.48 -0.59 0.37
C SER A 90 -9.80 -2.07 0.10
N LEU A 91 -11.00 -2.55 0.45
CA LEU A 91 -11.46 -3.92 0.19
C LEU A 91 -11.63 -4.22 -1.30
N LEU A 92 -11.86 -3.20 -2.14
CA LEU A 92 -11.85 -3.34 -3.60
C LEU A 92 -10.49 -3.83 -4.13
N TYR A 93 -9.42 -3.62 -3.36
CA TYR A 93 -8.10 -4.10 -3.72
C TYR A 93 -8.05 -5.62 -3.77
N SER A 94 -8.87 -6.38 -3.03
CA SER A 94 -8.72 -7.84 -2.83
C SER A 94 -10.01 -8.65 -3.05
N LEU A 95 -10.80 -8.32 -4.08
CA LEU A 95 -12.07 -8.98 -4.37
C LEU A 95 -11.92 -10.48 -4.68
N GLU A 96 -10.78 -10.92 -5.20
CA GLU A 96 -10.53 -12.32 -5.57
C GLU A 96 -10.55 -13.30 -4.40
N GLY A 97 -10.48 -12.79 -3.16
CA GLY A 97 -10.57 -13.57 -1.94
C GLY A 97 -11.96 -13.62 -1.32
N MET A 98 -12.93 -12.86 -1.84
CA MET A 98 -14.25 -12.67 -1.23
C MET A 98 -15.33 -13.51 -1.91
N ALA A 99 -16.36 -13.87 -1.15
CA ALA A 99 -17.57 -14.53 -1.63
C ALA A 99 -18.76 -13.55 -1.65
N ASP A 100 -19.87 -13.96 -2.26
CA ASP A 100 -21.15 -13.26 -2.23
C ASP A 100 -21.10 -11.80 -2.70
N LEU A 101 -20.35 -11.57 -3.78
CA LEU A 101 -20.17 -10.25 -4.40
C LEU A 101 -21.34 -9.90 -5.35
N GLU A 102 -21.94 -8.74 -5.14
CA GLU A 102 -22.97 -8.16 -6.01
C GLU A 102 -22.33 -7.28 -7.08
N TRP A 103 -21.93 -7.90 -8.20
CA TRP A 103 -21.18 -7.26 -9.27
C TRP A 103 -21.84 -6.01 -9.87
N GLU A 104 -23.16 -5.98 -9.97
CA GLU A 104 -23.88 -4.80 -10.47
C GLU A 104 -23.63 -3.56 -9.59
N LYS A 105 -23.50 -3.75 -8.27
CA LYS A 105 -23.15 -2.68 -7.34
C LYS A 105 -21.66 -2.35 -7.41
N LEU A 106 -20.79 -3.37 -7.44
CA LEU A 106 -19.34 -3.17 -7.48
C LEU A 106 -18.86 -2.43 -8.74
N LEU A 107 -19.44 -2.70 -9.91
CA LEU A 107 -19.06 -2.01 -11.15
C LEU A 107 -19.30 -0.49 -11.07
N LYS A 108 -20.21 -0.03 -10.21
CA LYS A 108 -20.43 1.42 -9.95
C LYS A 108 -19.28 2.06 -9.16
N LEU A 109 -18.43 1.26 -8.53
CA LEU A 109 -17.27 1.69 -7.73
C LEU A 109 -15.93 1.55 -8.48
N GLN A 110 -15.96 1.07 -9.73
CA GLN A 110 -14.78 0.89 -10.58
C GLN A 110 -14.01 2.20 -10.76
N CYS A 111 -12.68 2.12 -10.76
CA CYS A 111 -11.81 3.25 -11.07
C CYS A 111 -12.01 3.73 -12.52
N LYS A 112 -11.69 4.99 -12.80
CA LYS A 112 -11.83 5.58 -14.14
C LYS A 112 -11.01 4.85 -15.22
N ASP A 113 -9.92 4.20 -14.83
CA ASP A 113 -9.05 3.43 -15.72
C ASP A 113 -9.57 2.01 -16.01
N GLY A 114 -10.68 1.60 -15.38
CA GLY A 114 -11.28 0.26 -15.50
C GLY A 114 -10.85 -0.74 -14.44
N SER A 115 -9.94 -0.35 -13.54
CA SER A 115 -9.48 -1.23 -12.46
C SER A 115 -10.42 -1.26 -11.26
N PHE A 116 -10.31 -2.32 -10.46
CA PHE A 116 -10.76 -2.33 -9.06
C PHE A 116 -9.59 -1.97 -8.16
N LEU A 117 -9.60 -0.71 -7.70
CA LEU A 117 -8.58 -0.08 -6.86
C LEU A 117 -7.15 -0.42 -7.31
N PHE A 118 -6.88 -0.28 -8.60
CA PHE A 118 -5.54 -0.43 -9.18
C PHE A 118 -4.93 -1.83 -9.02
N SER A 119 -5.70 -2.85 -8.62
CA SER A 119 -5.20 -4.22 -8.48
C SER A 119 -5.47 -5.05 -9.74
N PRO A 120 -4.43 -5.57 -10.42
CA PRO A 120 -4.61 -6.48 -11.54
C PRO A 120 -5.33 -7.78 -11.18
N SER A 121 -5.06 -8.39 -10.02
CA SER A 121 -5.73 -9.64 -9.64
C SER A 121 -7.20 -9.45 -9.29
N SER A 122 -7.55 -8.37 -8.58
CA SER A 122 -8.95 -8.01 -8.29
C SER A 122 -9.72 -7.72 -9.58
N THR A 123 -9.10 -6.97 -10.49
CA THR A 123 -9.70 -6.63 -11.79
C THR A 123 -9.85 -7.85 -12.70
N ALA A 124 -8.89 -8.77 -12.70
CA ALA A 124 -8.99 -10.04 -13.42
C ALA A 124 -10.13 -10.91 -12.87
N PHE A 125 -10.30 -10.95 -11.55
CA PHE A 125 -11.42 -11.64 -10.94
C PHE A 125 -12.76 -11.00 -11.30
N ALA A 126 -12.85 -9.67 -11.31
CA ALA A 126 -14.04 -8.97 -11.80
C ALA A 126 -14.35 -9.31 -13.26
N LEU A 127 -13.36 -9.21 -14.16
CA LEU A 127 -13.52 -9.57 -15.57
C LEU A 127 -14.05 -11.00 -15.76
N MET A 128 -13.55 -11.96 -14.99
CA MET A 128 -14.01 -13.35 -15.08
C MET A 128 -15.51 -13.48 -14.81
N ASN A 129 -16.05 -12.69 -13.87
CA ASN A 129 -17.44 -12.75 -13.43
C ASN A 129 -18.38 -11.83 -14.22
N THR A 130 -17.89 -10.70 -14.74
CA THR A 130 -18.75 -9.66 -15.34
C THR A 130 -18.62 -9.53 -16.85
N LYS A 131 -17.47 -9.96 -17.42
CA LYS A 131 -17.07 -9.67 -18.81
C LYS A 131 -17.00 -8.17 -19.13
N ASP A 132 -16.82 -7.32 -18.11
CA ASP A 132 -16.73 -5.87 -18.28
C ASP A 132 -15.55 -5.46 -19.18
N GLU A 133 -15.84 -4.65 -20.20
CA GLU A 133 -14.86 -4.22 -21.20
C GLU A 133 -13.79 -3.30 -20.62
N LYS A 134 -14.12 -2.48 -19.62
CA LYS A 134 -13.14 -1.59 -18.98
C LYS A 134 -12.13 -2.38 -18.15
N CYS A 135 -12.58 -3.42 -17.44
CA CYS A 135 -11.68 -4.37 -16.79
C CYS A 135 -10.72 -5.01 -17.81
N LEU A 136 -11.24 -5.46 -18.97
CA LEU A 136 -10.40 -6.03 -20.02
C LEU A 136 -9.41 -5.00 -20.59
N GLN A 137 -9.84 -3.77 -20.83
CA GLN A 137 -8.99 -2.70 -21.34
C GLN A 137 -7.84 -2.39 -20.37
N TYR A 138 -8.14 -2.23 -19.08
CA TYR A 138 -7.14 -2.05 -18.04
C TYR A 138 -6.10 -3.18 -18.06
N LEU A 139 -6.56 -4.43 -18.03
CA LEU A 139 -5.68 -5.60 -18.01
C LEU A 139 -4.84 -5.72 -19.28
N THR A 140 -5.43 -5.43 -20.44
CA THR A 140 -4.72 -5.46 -21.74
C THR A 140 -3.61 -4.41 -21.77
N ASN A 141 -3.90 -3.20 -21.28
CA ASN A 141 -2.91 -2.12 -21.22
C ASN A 141 -1.71 -2.50 -20.34
N ILE A 142 -1.95 -3.03 -19.15
CA ILE A 142 -0.85 -3.38 -18.23
C ILE A 142 -0.06 -4.60 -18.72
N VAL A 143 -0.72 -5.63 -19.26
CA VAL A 143 -0.04 -6.80 -19.82
C VAL A 143 0.85 -6.39 -20.99
N THR A 144 0.37 -5.48 -21.84
CA THR A 144 1.16 -4.91 -22.95
C THR A 144 2.34 -4.12 -22.42
N LYS A 145 2.12 -3.23 -21.44
CA LYS A 145 3.18 -2.41 -20.84
C LYS A 145 4.30 -3.23 -20.21
N PHE A 146 3.97 -4.35 -19.58
CA PHE A 146 4.90 -5.19 -18.83
C PHE A 146 5.25 -6.50 -19.56
N ASN A 147 5.06 -6.55 -20.89
CA ASN A 147 5.45 -7.66 -21.75
C ASN A 147 4.99 -9.05 -21.25
N GLY A 148 3.74 -9.13 -20.79
CA GLY A 148 3.12 -10.37 -20.32
C GLY A 148 2.89 -10.41 -18.81
N GLY A 149 3.86 -9.97 -18.01
CA GLY A 149 3.72 -9.86 -16.56
C GLY A 149 2.79 -8.73 -16.14
N VAL A 150 2.42 -8.67 -14.86
CA VAL A 150 1.73 -7.51 -14.26
C VAL A 150 2.23 -7.33 -12.82
N PRO A 151 2.36 -6.08 -12.32
CA PRO A 151 2.65 -5.82 -10.92
C PRO A 151 1.44 -6.16 -10.03
N ASN A 152 1.59 -6.08 -8.70
CA ASN A 152 0.46 -6.29 -7.79
C ASN A 152 -0.48 -5.06 -7.68
N VAL A 153 0.02 -3.88 -8.04
CA VAL A 153 -0.69 -2.60 -8.10
C VAL A 153 -0.23 -1.79 -9.33
N TYR A 154 -1.14 -1.14 -10.05
CA TYR A 154 -0.81 -0.23 -11.17
C TYR A 154 -1.99 0.72 -11.51
N PRO A 155 -1.74 2.00 -11.86
CA PRO A 155 -0.47 2.70 -11.78
C PRO A 155 -0.07 3.00 -10.32
N VAL A 156 1.12 3.58 -10.16
CA VAL A 156 1.72 4.04 -8.90
C VAL A 156 2.38 5.41 -9.13
N ASP A 157 1.78 6.20 -10.02
CA ASP A 157 2.38 7.41 -10.57
C ASP A 157 2.52 8.50 -9.51
N LEU A 158 1.51 8.76 -8.69
CA LEU A 158 1.64 9.79 -7.64
C LEU A 158 2.65 9.36 -6.58
N PHE A 159 2.57 8.12 -6.14
CA PHE A 159 3.53 7.54 -5.20
C PHE A 159 4.97 7.72 -5.70
N GLU A 160 5.26 7.34 -6.95
CA GLU A 160 6.61 7.41 -7.52
C GLU A 160 7.13 8.84 -7.59
N HIS A 161 6.32 9.78 -8.09
CA HIS A 161 6.73 11.19 -8.19
C HIS A 161 7.01 11.80 -6.81
N ILE A 162 6.18 11.48 -5.81
CA ILE A 162 6.32 11.97 -4.44
C ILE A 162 7.60 11.43 -3.79
N TRP A 163 7.81 10.12 -3.84
CA TRP A 163 8.95 9.48 -3.19
C TRP A 163 10.26 9.81 -3.86
N VAL A 164 10.32 9.96 -5.19
CA VAL A 164 11.55 10.41 -5.87
C VAL A 164 11.97 11.79 -5.38
N VAL A 165 11.03 12.74 -5.30
CA VAL A 165 11.32 14.08 -4.77
C VAL A 165 11.83 14.01 -3.33
N ASP A 166 11.15 13.27 -2.46
CA ASP A 166 11.57 13.11 -1.06
C ASP A 166 12.96 12.48 -0.92
N ARG A 167 13.23 11.40 -1.66
CA ARG A 167 14.52 10.69 -1.61
C ARG A 167 15.66 11.58 -2.09
N LEU A 168 15.50 12.28 -3.23
CA LEU A 168 16.52 13.21 -3.74
C LEU A 168 16.81 14.36 -2.77
N GLN A 169 15.79 14.89 -2.10
CA GLN A 169 15.93 15.95 -1.11
C GLN A 169 16.69 15.46 0.13
N ARG A 170 16.26 14.34 0.73
CA ARG A 170 16.88 13.80 1.94
C ARG A 170 18.31 13.32 1.70
N LEU A 171 18.61 12.79 0.51
CA LEU A 171 19.97 12.46 0.08
C LEU A 171 20.85 13.69 -0.18
N GLY A 172 20.30 14.91 -0.15
CA GLY A 172 21.06 16.15 -0.29
C GLY A 172 21.61 16.41 -1.69
N ILE A 173 20.96 15.84 -2.71
CA ILE A 173 21.34 15.92 -4.13
C ILE A 173 20.25 16.55 -5.02
N SER A 174 19.10 16.93 -4.46
CA SER A 174 17.98 17.53 -5.20
C SER A 174 18.34 18.73 -6.08
N ARG A 175 19.31 19.56 -5.68
CA ARG A 175 19.77 20.73 -6.46
C ARG A 175 20.30 20.42 -7.86
N TYR A 176 20.63 19.15 -8.15
CA TYR A 176 21.06 18.73 -9.49
C TYR A 176 19.89 18.39 -10.42
N PHE A 177 18.67 18.34 -9.88
CA PHE A 177 17.46 17.87 -10.55
C PHE A 177 16.31 18.88 -10.39
N GLU A 178 16.61 20.18 -10.33
CA GLU A 178 15.60 21.20 -10.03
C GLU A 178 14.47 21.23 -11.07
N SER A 179 14.80 21.07 -12.35
CA SER A 179 13.81 20.98 -13.44
C SER A 179 12.92 19.75 -13.31
N GLU A 180 13.52 18.58 -13.07
CA GLU A 180 12.83 17.30 -13.00
C GLU A 180 11.96 17.24 -11.75
N ILE A 181 12.45 17.74 -10.61
CA ILE A 181 11.67 17.87 -9.37
C ILE A 181 10.49 18.81 -9.61
N LYS A 182 10.68 19.94 -10.30
CA LYS A 182 9.58 20.85 -10.62
C LYS A 182 8.50 20.15 -11.44
N ASP A 183 8.88 19.40 -12.49
CA ASP A 183 7.94 18.62 -13.29
C ASP A 183 7.19 17.59 -12.43
N CYS A 184 7.87 16.94 -11.49
CA CYS A 184 7.22 16.01 -10.57
C CYS A 184 6.22 16.70 -9.65
N VAL A 185 6.59 17.84 -9.05
CA VAL A 185 5.71 18.61 -8.16
C VAL A 185 4.49 19.15 -8.92
N GLU A 186 4.67 19.61 -10.15
CA GLU A 186 3.56 20.03 -11.03
C GLU A 186 2.62 18.86 -11.35
N TYR A 187 3.16 17.65 -11.57
CA TYR A 187 2.35 16.45 -11.77
C TYR A 187 1.54 16.10 -10.53
N ILE A 188 2.15 16.15 -9.34
CA ILE A 188 1.47 15.91 -8.06
C ILE A 188 0.33 16.92 -7.87
N TYR A 189 0.60 18.22 -8.10
CA TYR A 189 -0.40 19.27 -7.95
C TYR A 189 -1.57 19.10 -8.91
N LYS A 190 -1.29 18.74 -10.17
CA LYS A 190 -2.30 18.51 -11.20
C LYS A 190 -3.36 17.49 -10.79
N TYR A 191 -3.00 16.50 -9.98
CA TYR A 191 -3.92 15.46 -9.51
C TYR A 191 -4.25 15.55 -8.02
N TRP A 192 -3.79 16.62 -7.35
CA TRP A 192 -4.16 16.92 -5.98
C TRP A 192 -5.66 17.22 -5.87
N THR A 193 -6.31 16.73 -4.81
CA THR A 193 -7.74 16.97 -4.60
C THR A 193 -8.01 17.50 -3.19
N LYS A 194 -9.21 18.06 -2.98
CA LYS A 194 -9.68 18.47 -1.65
C LYS A 194 -9.82 17.31 -0.65
N ASN A 195 -9.87 16.08 -1.15
CA ASN A 195 -9.89 14.86 -0.36
C ASN A 195 -8.50 14.21 -0.34
N GLY A 196 -7.41 14.93 -0.63
CA GLY A 196 -6.08 14.33 -0.72
C GLY A 196 -5.91 13.45 -1.96
N ILE A 197 -4.98 12.51 -1.88
CA ILE A 197 -4.57 11.63 -2.98
C ILE A 197 -4.30 10.21 -2.49
N CYS A 198 -3.93 9.35 -3.42
CA CYS A 198 -3.48 7.98 -3.18
C CYS A 198 -2.28 7.72 -4.11
N TRP A 199 -1.72 6.51 -4.08
CA TRP A 199 -0.57 6.13 -4.92
C TRP A 199 -0.78 6.32 -6.42
N ALA A 200 -2.03 6.38 -6.87
CA ALA A 200 -2.43 6.56 -8.26
C ALA A 200 -3.33 7.78 -8.48
N LYS A 201 -3.16 8.44 -9.63
CA LYS A 201 -4.04 9.56 -10.02
C LYS A 201 -5.51 9.14 -10.14
N ASN A 202 -6.42 10.09 -9.89
CA ASN A 202 -7.87 9.90 -10.00
C ASN A 202 -8.43 8.75 -9.15
N ALA A 203 -7.77 8.41 -8.06
CA ALA A 203 -8.26 7.41 -7.13
C ALA A 203 -9.57 7.83 -6.46
N ASN A 204 -10.48 6.87 -6.31
CA ASN A 204 -11.74 7.04 -5.58
C ASN A 204 -11.58 6.79 -4.06
N VAL A 205 -10.40 6.30 -3.65
CA VAL A 205 -9.99 6.06 -2.26
C VAL A 205 -8.68 6.81 -2.08
N GLN A 206 -8.53 7.51 -0.96
CA GLN A 206 -7.30 8.21 -0.60
C GLN A 206 -6.69 7.56 0.64
N ASP A 207 -5.37 7.68 0.77
CA ASP A 207 -4.63 7.23 1.93
C ASP A 207 -3.82 8.37 2.54
N ILE A 208 -3.55 8.24 3.85
CA ILE A 208 -2.89 9.30 4.60
C ILE A 208 -1.41 9.43 4.27
N ASP A 209 -0.75 8.37 3.79
CA ASP A 209 0.69 8.34 3.54
C ASP A 209 1.01 9.20 2.31
N ASP A 210 0.41 8.85 1.16
CA ASP A 210 0.53 9.62 -0.07
C ASP A 210 -0.03 11.05 0.09
N THR A 211 -1.14 11.22 0.84
CA THR A 211 -1.68 12.54 1.13
C THR A 211 -0.73 13.39 1.98
N ALA A 212 -0.15 12.83 3.05
CA ALA A 212 0.78 13.57 3.91
C ALA A 212 2.06 13.94 3.16
N MET A 213 2.62 13.01 2.41
CA MET A 213 3.82 13.24 1.62
C MET A 213 3.57 14.26 0.50
N GLY A 214 2.50 14.10 -0.28
CA GLY A 214 2.10 15.05 -1.31
C GLY A 214 1.85 16.44 -0.73
N PHE A 215 1.15 16.53 0.41
CA PHE A 215 0.92 17.79 1.12
C PHE A 215 2.22 18.49 1.47
N ARG A 216 3.15 17.77 2.11
CA ARG A 216 4.44 18.33 2.52
C ARG A 216 5.26 18.78 1.32
N VAL A 217 5.34 17.95 0.27
CA VAL A 217 6.07 18.28 -0.97
C VAL A 217 5.50 19.53 -1.61
N LEU A 218 4.18 19.58 -1.85
CA LEU A 218 3.52 20.72 -2.47
C LEU A 218 3.71 22.02 -1.67
N ARG A 219 3.48 21.96 -0.35
CA ARG A 219 3.62 23.13 0.53
C ARG A 219 5.05 23.65 0.58
N MET A 220 6.04 22.76 0.65
CA MET A 220 7.46 23.14 0.66
C MET A 220 7.94 23.75 -0.68
N HIS A 221 7.19 23.54 -1.78
CA HIS A 221 7.45 24.16 -3.08
C HIS A 221 6.52 25.35 -3.38
N GLY A 222 5.82 25.88 -2.37
CA GLY A 222 5.06 27.12 -2.48
C GLY A 222 3.65 26.98 -3.07
N TYR A 223 3.11 25.76 -3.18
CA TYR A 223 1.73 25.58 -3.61
C TYR A 223 0.74 25.85 -2.48
N GLU A 224 -0.32 26.59 -2.79
CA GLU A 224 -1.42 26.86 -1.87
C GLU A 224 -2.36 25.66 -1.79
N ILE A 225 -2.30 24.95 -0.66
CA ILE A 225 -3.16 23.81 -0.35
C ILE A 225 -3.66 23.89 1.09
N THR A 226 -4.90 23.45 1.32
CA THR A 226 -5.53 23.42 2.64
C THR A 226 -5.18 22.14 3.41
N PRO A 227 -4.95 22.21 4.73
CA PRO A 227 -4.79 21.03 5.58
C PRO A 227 -6.10 20.28 5.83
N ASP A 228 -7.25 20.80 5.36
CA ASP A 228 -8.54 20.14 5.50
C ASP A 228 -8.60 18.76 4.83
N VAL A 229 -7.67 18.46 3.91
CA VAL A 229 -7.48 17.13 3.31
C VAL A 229 -7.32 16.03 4.36
N PHE A 230 -6.80 16.37 5.55
CA PHE A 230 -6.56 15.41 6.62
C PHE A 230 -7.81 15.05 7.43
N ARG A 231 -8.89 15.84 7.34
CA ARG A 231 -10.09 15.64 8.19
C ARG A 231 -10.76 14.29 7.98
N GLN A 232 -10.71 13.74 6.78
CA GLN A 232 -11.33 12.44 6.49
C GLN A 232 -10.60 11.25 7.15
N PHE A 233 -9.32 11.43 7.48
CA PHE A 233 -8.50 10.44 8.17
C PHE A 233 -8.56 10.59 9.67
N GLU A 234 -9.11 11.71 10.16
CA GLU A 234 -9.28 12.00 11.57
C GLU A 234 -10.63 11.46 12.05
N LYS A 235 -10.59 10.74 13.17
CA LYS A 235 -11.78 10.31 13.89
C LYS A 235 -11.46 10.21 15.38
N ASP A 236 -12.25 10.90 16.20
CA ASP A 236 -12.16 10.88 17.66
C ASP A 236 -10.74 11.21 18.19
N GLY A 237 -10.06 12.15 17.53
CA GLY A 237 -8.70 12.58 17.85
C GLY A 237 -7.60 11.61 17.39
N GLN A 238 -7.93 10.60 16.58
CA GLN A 238 -6.99 9.64 16.03
C GLN A 238 -6.93 9.76 14.50
N PHE A 239 -5.76 9.45 13.94
CA PHE A 239 -5.57 9.38 12.49
C PHE A 239 -5.41 7.93 12.03
N VAL A 240 -5.94 7.62 10.86
CA VAL A 240 -5.92 6.27 10.25
C VAL A 240 -5.44 6.34 8.80
N CYS A 241 -4.87 5.22 8.30
CA CYS A 241 -4.35 5.15 6.94
C CYS A 241 -5.43 5.33 5.86
N PHE A 242 -6.62 4.81 6.10
CA PHE A 242 -7.77 4.90 5.18
C PHE A 242 -9.01 5.33 5.94
N ALA A 243 -9.78 6.26 5.38
CA ALA A 243 -11.04 6.71 5.96
C ALA A 243 -11.99 5.52 6.21
N GLY A 244 -12.60 5.49 7.41
CA GLY A 244 -13.52 4.42 7.82
C GLY A 244 -12.84 3.10 8.22
N GLN A 245 -11.51 3.04 8.29
CA GLN A 245 -10.74 1.89 8.78
C GLN A 245 -10.03 2.24 10.09
N SER A 246 -9.44 1.23 10.73
CA SER A 246 -8.66 1.39 11.97
C SER A 246 -7.15 1.20 11.77
N THR A 247 -6.71 0.96 10.53
CA THR A 247 -5.31 0.66 10.23
C THR A 247 -4.44 1.89 10.45
N GLN A 248 -3.33 1.69 11.18
CA GLN A 248 -2.28 2.67 11.41
C GLN A 248 -0.94 2.00 11.09
N ALA A 249 -0.13 2.63 10.25
CA ALA A 249 1.19 2.15 9.86
C ALA A 249 2.27 3.12 10.35
N VAL A 250 3.47 2.61 10.61
CA VAL A 250 4.57 3.44 11.12
C VAL A 250 4.98 4.47 10.08
N THR A 251 5.10 4.10 8.80
CA THR A 251 5.44 5.03 7.72
C THR A 251 4.37 6.09 7.53
N GLY A 252 3.10 5.70 7.39
CA GLY A 252 2.01 6.68 7.21
C GLY A 252 1.89 7.66 8.38
N MET A 253 2.14 7.23 9.62
CA MET A 253 2.15 8.14 10.78
C MET A 253 3.44 8.97 10.86
N PHE A 254 4.57 8.43 10.42
CA PHE A 254 5.84 9.16 10.29
C PHE A 254 5.73 10.28 9.26
N ASP A 255 5.14 10.01 8.11
CA ASP A 255 4.97 11.03 7.09
C ASP A 255 3.88 12.04 7.44
N LEU A 256 2.81 11.63 8.13
CA LEU A 256 1.88 12.57 8.78
C LEU A 256 2.61 13.48 9.78
N TYR A 257 3.49 12.92 10.62
CA TYR A 257 4.28 13.71 11.58
C TYR A 257 5.16 14.74 10.86
N ARG A 258 5.86 14.35 9.79
CA ARG A 258 6.67 15.26 8.98
C ARG A 258 5.83 16.35 8.31
N ALA A 259 4.69 15.99 7.73
CA ALA A 259 3.76 16.92 7.08
C ALA A 259 3.14 17.92 8.08
N SER A 260 2.84 17.46 9.29
CA SER A 260 2.26 18.31 10.34
C SER A 260 3.21 19.42 10.82
N GLN A 261 4.52 19.30 10.58
CA GLN A 261 5.52 20.29 11.01
C GLN A 261 5.63 21.48 10.07
N VAL A 262 5.10 21.40 8.85
CA VAL A 262 4.99 22.54 7.91
C VAL A 262 3.64 23.27 8.07
N LEU A 263 3.14 23.35 9.31
CA LEU A 263 1.89 24.04 9.63
C LEU A 263 2.04 25.57 9.60
N PHE A 264 0.95 26.25 9.25
CA PHE A 264 0.77 27.67 9.49
C PHE A 264 -0.05 27.91 10.77
N PRO A 265 0.10 29.08 11.43
CA PRO A 265 -0.69 29.42 12.61
C PRO A 265 -2.20 29.32 12.34
N GLY A 266 -2.93 28.63 13.22
CA GLY A 266 -4.38 28.44 13.13
C GLY A 266 -4.82 27.15 12.42
N GLU A 267 -3.90 26.37 11.85
CA GLU A 267 -4.22 25.09 11.19
C GLU A 267 -4.42 23.96 12.22
N LYS A 268 -5.56 23.99 12.92
CA LYS A 268 -5.84 23.12 14.07
C LYS A 268 -5.68 21.62 13.79
N ILE A 269 -6.13 21.18 12.62
CA ILE A 269 -6.03 19.78 12.20
C ILE A 269 -4.57 19.29 12.13
N LEU A 270 -3.61 20.16 11.78
CA LEU A 270 -2.19 19.80 11.79
C LEU A 270 -1.58 19.81 13.18
N GLU A 271 -2.05 20.67 14.09
CA GLU A 271 -1.64 20.59 15.50
C GLU A 271 -2.05 19.24 16.11
N ASP A 272 -3.28 18.82 15.83
CA ASP A 272 -3.84 17.56 16.32
C ASP A 272 -3.12 16.37 15.65
N ALA A 273 -2.86 16.44 14.34
CA ALA A 273 -2.05 15.46 13.62
C ALA A 273 -0.64 15.34 14.17
N LYS A 274 0.03 16.47 14.45
CA LYS A 274 1.39 16.52 15.02
C LYS A 274 1.44 15.82 16.37
N LYS A 275 0.50 16.15 17.26
CA LYS A 275 0.41 15.55 18.59
C LYS A 275 0.17 14.05 18.49
N PHE A 276 -0.85 13.65 17.75
CA PHE A 276 -1.23 12.25 17.60
C PHE A 276 -0.09 11.40 17.02
N SER A 277 0.47 11.83 15.88
CA SER A 277 1.53 11.08 15.20
C SER A 277 2.81 11.01 16.03
N TYR A 278 3.20 12.08 16.72
CA TYR A 278 4.33 12.06 17.65
C TYR A 278 4.12 11.04 18.78
N ASP A 279 2.97 11.09 19.46
CA ASP A 279 2.66 10.19 20.57
C ASP A 279 2.61 8.71 20.10
N TYR A 280 2.03 8.46 18.91
CA TYR A 280 2.01 7.15 18.27
C TYR A 280 3.42 6.63 18.01
N LEU A 281 4.27 7.41 17.32
CA LEU A 281 5.62 7.00 16.96
C LEU A 281 6.51 6.83 18.19
N LYS A 282 6.37 7.70 19.21
CA LYS A 282 7.12 7.56 20.47
C LYS A 282 6.72 6.30 21.22
N LYS A 283 5.43 5.98 21.27
CA LYS A 283 4.94 4.73 21.85
C LYS A 283 5.48 3.51 21.12
N LYS A 284 5.52 3.53 19.78
CA LYS A 284 6.12 2.46 18.97
C LYS A 284 7.63 2.33 19.21
N GLN A 285 8.35 3.44 19.29
CA GLN A 285 9.78 3.47 19.65
C GLN A 285 10.06 2.83 21.01
N LEU A 286 9.31 3.22 22.05
CA LEU A 286 9.50 2.71 23.42
C LEU A 286 9.23 1.21 23.55
N LYS A 287 8.40 0.65 22.67
CA LYS A 287 8.09 -0.78 22.64
C LYS A 287 8.96 -1.58 21.68
N ASN A 288 9.91 -0.94 21.00
CA ASN A 288 10.70 -1.54 19.92
C ASN A 288 9.82 -2.10 18.78
N GLU A 289 8.72 -1.40 18.47
CA GLU A 289 7.73 -1.74 17.45
C GLU A 289 7.80 -0.79 16.24
N LEU A 290 8.97 -0.22 15.94
CA LEU A 290 9.20 0.59 14.73
C LEU A 290 9.43 -0.33 13.51
N LEU A 291 8.43 -1.16 13.24
CA LEU A 291 8.30 -2.04 12.09
C LEU A 291 7.09 -1.59 11.29
N ASP A 292 7.14 -1.78 9.97
CA ASP A 292 6.06 -1.35 9.09
C ASP A 292 5.45 -2.49 8.29
N LYS A 293 4.15 -2.39 8.06
CA LYS A 293 3.37 -3.38 7.32
C LYS A 293 3.58 -3.32 5.82
N TRP A 294 4.05 -2.18 5.29
CA TRP A 294 4.10 -1.87 3.87
C TRP A 294 5.52 -1.84 3.32
N ILE A 295 6.55 -1.86 4.17
CA ILE A 295 7.96 -1.82 3.75
C ILE A 295 8.90 -2.54 4.71
N ILE A 296 9.86 -3.26 4.15
CA ILE A 296 11.06 -3.76 4.82
C ILE A 296 12.19 -2.78 4.45
N ALA A 297 12.44 -1.81 5.31
CA ALA A 297 13.45 -0.78 5.12
C ALA A 297 14.72 -1.07 5.91
N LYS A 298 15.87 -0.60 5.40
CA LYS A 298 17.18 -0.79 6.05
C LYS A 298 17.23 -0.27 7.50
N ASP A 299 16.74 0.94 7.77
CA ASP A 299 16.80 1.55 9.11
C ASP A 299 15.60 2.49 9.41
N LEU A 300 14.38 1.93 9.34
CA LEU A 300 13.18 2.66 9.75
C LEU A 300 13.25 3.17 11.21
N PRO A 301 13.77 2.40 12.20
CA PRO A 301 13.93 2.91 13.56
C PRO A 301 14.84 4.14 13.65
N GLY A 302 15.92 4.18 12.87
CA GLY A 302 16.80 5.33 12.77
C GLY A 302 16.13 6.55 12.12
N GLU A 303 15.39 6.36 11.03
CA GLU A 303 14.65 7.45 10.37
C GLU A 303 13.63 8.10 11.31
N VAL A 304 12.79 7.28 11.96
CA VAL A 304 11.78 7.75 12.92
C VAL A 304 12.45 8.35 14.16
N GLY A 305 13.52 7.70 14.64
CA GLY A 305 14.28 8.19 15.80
C GLY A 305 14.90 9.56 15.56
N TYR A 306 15.43 9.82 14.37
CA TYR A 306 15.95 11.14 14.00
C TYR A 306 14.83 12.19 14.03
N ALA A 307 13.69 11.95 13.36
CA ALA A 307 12.62 12.93 13.27
C ALA A 307 11.95 13.27 14.62
N ILE A 308 11.80 12.29 15.51
CA ILE A 308 11.26 12.50 16.86
C ILE A 308 12.17 13.41 17.70
N ASN A 309 13.49 13.23 17.57
CA ASN A 309 14.47 13.92 18.40
C ASN A 309 14.89 15.28 17.82
N ILE A 310 14.88 15.42 16.50
CA ILE A 310 15.27 16.62 15.76
C ILE A 310 14.07 17.09 14.94
N PRO A 311 13.22 17.98 15.49
CA PRO A 311 12.07 18.48 14.78
C PRO A 311 12.50 19.32 13.56
N TRP A 312 11.61 19.49 12.59
CA TRP A 312 11.89 20.13 11.30
C TRP A 312 12.54 21.52 11.45
N TYR A 313 12.08 22.34 12.40
CA TYR A 313 12.64 23.67 12.67
C TYR A 313 14.08 23.66 13.21
N ALA A 314 14.58 22.51 13.66
CA ALA A 314 15.96 22.29 14.12
C ALA A 314 16.75 21.36 13.19
N SER A 315 16.14 20.86 12.12
CA SER A 315 16.77 19.94 11.17
C SER A 315 17.53 20.72 10.10
N LEU A 316 18.84 20.87 10.32
CA LEU A 316 19.72 21.49 9.31
C LEU A 316 19.90 20.54 8.12
N PRO A 317 19.87 21.04 6.86
CA PRO A 317 19.89 20.17 5.68
C PRO A 317 21.04 19.17 5.64
N ARG A 318 22.26 19.60 6.03
CA ARG A 318 23.43 18.71 6.04
C ARG A 318 23.42 17.70 7.19
N LEU A 319 22.73 18.00 8.28
CA LEU A 319 22.56 17.08 9.39
C LEU A 319 21.60 15.95 8.98
N GLU A 320 20.41 16.29 8.48
CA GLU A 320 19.43 15.30 8.00
C GLU A 320 20.04 14.39 6.93
N THR A 321 20.68 14.99 5.91
CA THR A 321 21.35 14.21 4.85
C THR A 321 22.40 13.27 5.40
N ARG A 322 23.20 13.68 6.39
CA ARG A 322 24.26 12.84 6.93
C ARG A 322 23.70 11.57 7.57
N TYR A 323 22.61 11.67 8.34
CA TYR A 323 21.93 10.51 8.91
C TYR A 323 21.23 9.69 7.83
N TYR A 324 20.55 10.35 6.89
CA TYR A 324 19.78 9.64 5.88
C TYR A 324 20.63 8.80 4.91
N LEU A 325 21.87 9.23 4.63
CA LEU A 325 22.82 8.42 3.86
C LEU A 325 23.16 7.08 4.52
N GLU A 326 23.09 6.99 5.85
CA GLU A 326 23.29 5.73 6.57
C GLU A 326 22.02 4.88 6.62
N GLN A 327 20.85 5.53 6.56
CA GLN A 327 19.54 4.89 6.74
C GLN A 327 18.95 4.36 5.44
N TYR A 328 19.21 5.04 4.32
CA TYR A 328 18.65 4.67 3.03
C TYR A 328 19.13 3.29 2.57
N GLY A 329 18.17 2.41 2.23
CA GLY A 329 18.45 1.03 1.81
C GLY A 329 18.75 0.87 0.32
N GLY A 330 18.56 1.91 -0.50
CA GLY A 330 18.80 1.80 -1.94
C GLY A 330 17.91 0.73 -2.58
N GLU A 331 18.53 -0.17 -3.36
CA GLU A 331 17.83 -1.28 -4.00
C GLU A 331 17.42 -2.41 -3.05
N ASP A 332 17.91 -2.41 -1.81
CA ASP A 332 17.63 -3.46 -0.83
C ASP A 332 16.29 -3.28 -0.10
N ASP A 333 15.69 -2.08 -0.13
CA ASP A 333 14.36 -1.82 0.45
C ASP A 333 13.26 -2.56 -0.33
N VAL A 334 12.44 -3.35 0.39
CA VAL A 334 11.37 -4.17 -0.21
C VAL A 334 10.02 -3.64 0.21
N TRP A 335 9.12 -3.40 -0.74
CA TRP A 335 7.74 -3.02 -0.45
C TRP A 335 6.84 -4.24 -0.33
N ILE A 336 5.88 -4.19 0.60
CA ILE A 336 4.95 -5.27 0.91
C ILE A 336 3.58 -4.90 0.33
N GLY A 337 3.25 -5.52 -0.81
CA GLY A 337 1.94 -5.46 -1.43
C GLY A 337 1.13 -6.73 -1.18
N LYS A 338 0.31 -7.16 -2.17
CA LYS A 338 -0.18 -8.55 -2.19
C LYS A 338 0.95 -9.56 -2.35
N THR A 339 2.05 -9.10 -2.92
CA THR A 339 3.33 -9.77 -3.02
C THR A 339 4.42 -8.76 -2.70
N LEU A 340 5.61 -9.25 -2.36
CA LEU A 340 6.79 -8.39 -2.28
C LEU A 340 7.08 -7.76 -3.66
N TYR A 341 7.51 -6.51 -3.66
CA TYR A 341 7.87 -5.79 -4.87
C TYR A 341 8.93 -4.72 -4.60
N ARG A 342 9.59 -4.25 -5.66
CA ARG A 342 10.54 -3.15 -5.62
C ARG A 342 10.16 -2.12 -6.67
N TYR A 343 10.53 -0.87 -6.42
CA TYR A 343 10.53 0.17 -7.43
C TYR A 343 11.92 0.19 -8.08
N TYR A 344 11.98 -0.26 -9.33
CA TYR A 344 13.14 -0.06 -10.18
C TYR A 344 12.77 1.06 -11.15
N SER A 345 13.44 2.21 -11.06
CA SER A 345 13.33 3.28 -12.05
C SER A 345 14.13 2.96 -13.30
#